data_AF-A0A814D5T0-F1
#
_entry.id   AF-A0A814D5T0-F1
#
_cell.length_a   1.000
_cell.length_b   1.000
_cell.length_c   1.000
_cell.angle_alpha   90.00
_cell.angle_beta   90.00
_cell.angle_gamma   90.00
#
_symmetry.space_group_name_H-M   'P 1'
#
loop_
_entity.id
_entity.type
_entity.pdbx_description
1 polymer ?
#
loop_
_entity_poly.entity_id
_entity_poly.type
_entity_poly.pdbx_seq_one_letter_code
_entity_poly.pdbx_strand_id
1 'polypeptide(L)'
;MAQYFVNHIFPVEISSLHSPLCPYSFKINGNRIIYDDPSYYIHHYPEFVCPQNFRNLADWVYGWPEDRFNEKSEYPTSENKLTVPNLPHGSIIYVRVYSISSFFSKIYPYLTNKFVLITGEGDDPMPSRFIRYLEGSDPKIIHWFGQNGDINAKRSERFTHIPIGINCFEMADGIRDVHRQYPKHILPSVSNNNLDEPSHYIQPYDITQNILTNKTQSDKLVLINFHPDTDPTGVRRKLHKDLCKNNQSSFTICYTKPGGVDISSLPTIYRRNRQYPLWLSPRGGGLDCHRTWEALYLDIIPIVWHSTLDSLYTNLPVIIINDWSEVNEEFLRNKLHEIATKKAQQPSVYQYEKLRNAYWREMIIKKSRYALNKIDIQRNRCWRAKTIR
;
A
#
# COMPACT_ATOMS: atom_id res chain seq x y z
N MET A 1 38.03 39.02 14.96
CA MET A 1 38.43 38.98 13.54
C MET A 1 38.68 37.52 13.20
N ALA A 2 37.70 36.70 12.84
CA ALA A 2 36.86 36.73 11.62
C ALA A 2 37.69 36.71 10.33
N GLN A 3 38.04 35.52 9.84
CA GLN A 3 38.43 35.25 8.44
C GLN A 3 38.07 33.79 8.13
N TYR A 4 36.85 33.56 7.63
CA TYR A 4 36.51 33.32 6.22
C TYR A 4 37.07 31.98 5.69
N PHE A 5 36.39 30.87 5.98
CA PHE A 5 36.38 29.70 5.11
C PHE A 5 35.20 29.83 4.15
N VAL A 6 35.49 30.30 2.95
CA VAL A 6 34.56 30.30 1.81
C VAL A 6 34.45 28.86 1.32
N ASN A 7 33.35 28.18 1.66
CA ASN A 7 32.98 26.93 1.01
C ASN A 7 32.58 27.26 -0.44
N HIS A 8 33.41 26.87 -1.41
CA HIS A 8 33.02 26.88 -2.82
C HIS A 8 31.97 25.81 -3.07
N ILE A 9 30.72 26.27 -3.06
CA ILE A 9 29.52 25.56 -3.52
C ILE A 9 29.53 25.63 -5.05
N PHE A 10 29.78 24.51 -5.71
CA PHE A 10 29.56 24.44 -7.16
C PHE A 10 28.08 24.11 -7.41
N PRO A 11 27.31 24.98 -8.08
CA PRO A 11 26.03 24.58 -8.65
C PRO A 11 26.31 23.56 -9.75
N VAL A 12 25.69 22.37 -9.66
CA VAL A 12 25.53 21.52 -10.84
C VAL A 12 24.43 22.19 -11.66
N GLU A 13 24.81 22.95 -12.67
CA GLU A 13 23.88 23.37 -13.71
C GLU A 13 23.48 22.13 -14.50
N ILE A 14 22.22 21.70 -14.35
CA ILE A 14 21.59 20.80 -15.31
C ILE A 14 21.35 21.67 -16.55
N SER A 15 22.35 21.75 -17.42
CA SER A 15 22.28 22.54 -18.63
C SER A 15 21.36 21.88 -19.65
N SER A 16 20.41 22.68 -20.15
CA SER A 16 19.67 22.53 -21.40
C SER A 16 18.84 21.26 -21.60
N LEU A 17 17.63 21.24 -21.04
CA LEU A 17 16.46 20.66 -21.70
C LEU A 17 15.29 21.62 -21.53
N HIS A 18 14.71 22.07 -22.65
CA HIS A 18 13.52 22.93 -22.70
C HIS A 18 12.27 22.18 -22.22
N SER A 19 12.15 21.95 -20.92
CA SER A 19 10.89 21.51 -20.32
C SER A 19 10.58 22.29 -19.05
N PRO A 20 9.42 22.95 -18.93
CA PRO A 20 9.00 23.70 -17.75
C PRO A 20 8.42 22.74 -16.70
N LEU A 21 9.05 21.61 -16.49
CA LEU A 21 8.52 20.44 -15.80
C LEU A 21 9.72 19.81 -15.07
N CYS A 22 9.57 19.56 -13.77
CA CYS A 22 10.63 19.01 -12.90
C CYS A 22 11.27 17.75 -13.51
N PRO A 23 12.54 17.40 -13.21
CA PRO A 23 13.11 16.09 -13.55
C PRO A 23 12.30 14.90 -13.00
N TYR A 24 11.29 15.15 -12.16
CA TYR A 24 10.32 14.17 -11.65
C TYR A 24 8.87 14.43 -12.07
N SER A 25 8.61 15.41 -12.93
CA SER A 25 7.27 15.53 -13.50
C SER A 25 7.08 14.51 -14.61
N PHE A 26 5.87 13.97 -14.64
CA PHE A 26 5.53 12.87 -15.50
C PHE A 26 4.16 13.07 -16.13
N LYS A 27 3.95 12.41 -17.25
CA LYS A 27 2.64 12.24 -17.89
C LYS A 27 2.16 10.81 -17.63
N ILE A 28 0.87 10.67 -17.37
CA ILE A 28 0.24 9.34 -17.30
C ILE A 28 -0.25 8.96 -18.70
N ASN A 29 0.14 7.78 -19.16
CA ASN A 29 -0.31 7.17 -20.41
C ASN A 29 -0.71 5.72 -20.15
N GLY A 30 -2.00 5.47 -19.97
CA GLY A 30 -2.53 4.16 -19.58
C GLY A 30 -1.98 3.70 -18.22
N ASN A 31 -1.32 2.54 -18.18
CA ASN A 31 -0.69 1.98 -16.99
C ASN A 31 0.79 2.38 -16.81
N ARG A 32 1.24 3.43 -17.50
CA ARG A 32 2.62 3.92 -17.44
C ARG A 32 2.68 5.40 -17.05
N ILE A 33 3.67 5.72 -16.24
CA ILE A 33 4.14 7.06 -15.92
C ILE A 33 5.39 7.30 -16.78
N ILE A 34 5.34 8.34 -17.62
CA ILE A 34 6.42 8.73 -18.55
C ILE A 34 7.02 10.04 -18.04
N TYR A 35 8.31 10.06 -17.73
CA TYR A 35 9.01 11.30 -17.38
C TYR A 35 9.26 12.13 -18.64
N ASP A 36 9.65 13.39 -18.49
CA ASP A 36 9.94 14.27 -19.65
C ASP A 36 10.98 13.70 -20.61
N ASP A 37 11.82 12.77 -20.14
CA ASP A 37 12.62 11.89 -20.99
C ASP A 37 11.88 10.55 -21.21
N PRO A 38 11.49 10.24 -22.47
CA PRO A 38 10.72 9.04 -22.82
C PRO A 38 11.49 7.71 -22.64
N SER A 39 12.79 7.76 -22.31
CA SER A 39 13.57 6.57 -21.94
C SER A 39 13.25 6.05 -20.53
N TYR A 40 12.57 6.85 -19.69
CA TYR A 40 12.15 6.47 -18.34
C TYR A 40 10.63 6.27 -18.28
N TYR A 41 10.23 5.03 -18.07
CA TYR A 41 8.84 4.66 -17.83
C TYR A 41 8.75 3.86 -16.54
N ILE A 42 7.67 4.06 -15.80
CA ILE A 42 7.36 3.24 -14.64
C ILE A 42 5.91 2.82 -14.65
N HIS A 43 5.64 1.61 -14.16
CA HIS A 43 4.31 1.07 -14.06
C HIS A 43 3.46 1.82 -13.02
N HIS A 44 2.17 1.95 -13.34
CA HIS A 44 1.15 2.56 -12.50
C HIS A 44 -0.11 1.68 -12.52
N TYR A 45 -0.65 1.42 -11.33
CA TYR A 45 -1.77 0.49 -11.14
C TYR A 45 -2.94 1.20 -10.45
N PRO A 46 -3.60 2.15 -11.11
CA PRO A 46 -4.53 3.08 -10.46
C PRO A 46 -5.70 2.36 -9.77
N GLU A 47 -6.10 1.19 -10.26
CA GLU A 47 -7.20 0.40 -9.69
C GLU A 47 -6.89 -0.21 -8.32
N PHE A 48 -5.61 -0.34 -7.97
CA PHE A 48 -5.16 -1.11 -6.82
C PHE A 48 -4.38 -0.27 -5.82
N VAL A 49 -4.53 -0.63 -4.56
CA VAL A 49 -3.60 -0.22 -3.52
C VAL A 49 -2.38 -1.12 -3.61
N CYS A 50 -1.21 -0.53 -3.83
CA CYS A 50 0.06 -1.26 -3.77
C CYS A 50 1.24 -0.30 -3.50
N PRO A 51 2.40 -0.79 -3.01
CA PRO A 51 3.52 0.07 -2.58
C PRO A 51 4.02 1.02 -3.67
N GLN A 52 4.04 0.57 -4.93
CA GLN A 52 4.52 1.34 -6.07
C GLN A 52 3.66 2.58 -6.35
N ASN A 53 2.35 2.51 -6.13
CA ASN A 53 1.49 3.65 -6.35
C ASN A 53 1.73 4.78 -5.36
N PHE A 54 2.09 4.45 -4.12
CA PHE A 54 2.52 5.43 -3.14
C PHE A 54 3.85 6.08 -3.51
N ARG A 55 4.79 5.28 -4.03
CA ARG A 55 6.07 5.79 -4.55
C ARG A 55 5.86 6.72 -5.74
N ASN A 56 4.96 6.38 -6.65
CA ASN A 56 4.57 7.18 -7.82
C ASN A 56 3.99 8.56 -7.48
N LEU A 57 3.55 8.78 -6.24
CA LEU A 57 3.07 10.07 -5.79
C LEU A 57 4.18 10.99 -5.26
N ALA A 58 5.37 10.46 -4.97
CA ALA A 58 6.42 11.22 -4.31
C ALA A 58 7.17 12.18 -5.25
N ASP A 59 7.57 13.33 -4.71
CA ASP A 59 8.46 14.27 -5.37
C ASP A 59 9.92 13.76 -5.39
N TRP A 60 10.26 12.88 -4.44
CA TRP A 60 11.57 12.24 -4.36
C TRP A 60 11.48 10.87 -3.68
N VAL A 61 12.29 9.93 -4.16
CA VAL A 61 12.26 8.52 -3.75
C VAL A 61 13.65 8.11 -3.27
N TYR A 62 13.73 7.37 -2.17
CA TYR A 62 14.99 6.87 -1.62
C TYR A 62 14.98 5.35 -1.42
N GLY A 63 15.93 4.68 -2.10
CA GLY A 63 16.22 3.26 -1.91
C GLY A 63 15.24 2.29 -2.57
N TRP A 64 14.52 2.73 -3.61
CA TRP A 64 13.66 1.85 -4.41
C TRP A 64 14.48 0.83 -5.22
N PRO A 65 14.07 -0.45 -5.32
CA PRO A 65 14.85 -1.48 -5.99
C PRO A 65 14.47 -1.58 -7.48
N GLU A 66 14.92 -0.62 -8.29
CA GLU A 66 14.54 -0.49 -9.71
C GLU A 66 14.86 -1.73 -10.55
N ASP A 67 16.06 -2.30 -10.34
CA ASP A 67 16.51 -3.50 -11.04
C ASP A 67 15.55 -4.68 -10.87
N ARG A 68 14.89 -4.79 -9.71
CA ARG A 68 13.95 -5.90 -9.45
C ARG A 68 12.64 -5.79 -10.21
N PHE A 69 12.27 -4.59 -10.63
CA PHE A 69 11.02 -4.32 -11.34
C PHE A 69 11.26 -4.00 -12.82
N ASN A 70 12.51 -4.12 -13.29
CA ASN A 70 12.92 -3.74 -14.64
C ASN A 70 12.52 -2.29 -14.96
N GLU A 71 12.58 -1.43 -13.95
CA GLU A 71 12.31 -0.01 -14.05
C GLU A 71 13.62 0.72 -14.30
N LYS A 72 13.56 1.82 -15.04
CA LYS A 72 14.70 2.71 -15.21
C LYS A 72 14.35 4.04 -14.57
N SER A 73 15.11 4.47 -13.58
CA SER A 73 15.16 5.86 -13.17
C SER A 73 16.61 6.26 -12.91
N GLU A 74 16.98 7.47 -13.32
CA GLU A 74 18.27 8.04 -12.94
C GLU A 74 18.06 9.03 -11.80
N TYR A 75 18.63 8.73 -10.64
CA TYR A 75 18.91 9.77 -9.65
C TYR A 75 20.28 10.34 -9.97
N PRO A 76 20.43 11.68 -10.06
CA PRO A 76 21.72 12.29 -10.32
C PRO A 76 22.68 11.97 -9.15
N THR A 77 23.47 10.92 -9.34
CA THR A 77 24.60 10.58 -8.49
C THR A 77 25.84 10.98 -9.26
N SER A 78 26.41 12.13 -8.93
CA SER A 78 27.79 12.40 -9.33
C SER A 78 28.68 11.48 -8.52
N GLU A 79 29.45 10.63 -9.17
CA GLU A 79 30.61 9.89 -8.65
C GLU A 79 30.86 10.05 -7.13
N ASN A 80 30.40 9.08 -6.34
CA ASN A 80 30.67 8.98 -4.90
C ASN A 80 30.17 10.12 -3.99
N LYS A 81 29.24 10.99 -4.43
CA LYS A 81 28.66 12.04 -3.56
C LYS A 81 27.16 11.87 -3.36
N LEU A 82 26.72 12.06 -2.12
CA LEU A 82 25.30 12.03 -1.76
C LEU A 82 24.65 13.35 -2.15
N THR A 83 23.86 13.36 -3.22
CA THR A 83 23.09 14.55 -3.62
C THR A 83 21.81 14.61 -2.78
N VAL A 84 21.66 15.64 -1.95
CA VAL A 84 20.41 15.88 -1.22
C VAL A 84 19.58 16.91 -2.00
N PRO A 85 18.34 16.57 -2.41
CA PRO A 85 17.50 17.49 -3.16
C PRO A 85 17.06 18.65 -2.25
N ASN A 86 17.08 19.88 -2.79
CA ASN A 86 16.48 21.03 -2.12
C ASN A 86 14.96 21.05 -2.37
N LEU A 87 14.23 20.22 -1.60
CA LEU A 87 12.78 20.03 -1.67
C LEU A 87 12.01 21.23 -1.14
N PRO A 88 11.01 21.76 -1.88
CA PRO A 88 10.07 22.74 -1.34
C PRO A 88 9.40 22.23 -0.06
N HIS A 89 9.01 23.16 0.82
CA HIS A 89 8.17 22.82 1.96
C HIS A 89 6.89 22.10 1.50
N GLY A 90 6.53 21.03 2.20
CA GLY A 90 5.37 20.21 1.88
C GLY A 90 5.61 19.16 0.79
N SER A 91 6.83 19.00 0.30
CA SER A 91 7.15 17.93 -0.64
C SER A 91 6.89 16.54 -0.07
N ILE A 92 6.56 15.60 -0.94
CA ILE A 92 6.31 14.20 -0.60
C ILE A 92 7.59 13.41 -0.85
N ILE A 93 8.11 12.76 0.19
CA ILE A 93 9.27 11.88 0.11
C ILE A 93 8.82 10.45 0.34
N TYR A 94 9.15 9.55 -0.60
CA TYR A 94 9.01 8.11 -0.40
C TYR A 94 10.35 7.49 0.02
N VAL A 95 10.34 6.68 1.07
CA VAL A 95 11.51 5.93 1.51
C VAL A 95 11.13 4.46 1.60
N ARG A 96 11.89 3.60 0.90
CA ARG A 96 11.76 2.16 1.10
C ARG A 96 12.11 1.82 2.54
N VAL A 97 11.30 0.97 3.16
CA VAL A 97 11.44 0.60 4.59
C VAL A 97 12.87 0.11 4.91
N TYR A 98 13.47 -0.76 4.10
CA TYR A 98 14.83 -1.26 4.34
C TYR A 98 15.93 -0.17 4.26
N SER A 99 15.62 0.99 3.69
CA SER A 99 16.54 2.12 3.54
C SER A 99 16.29 3.23 4.57
N ILE A 100 15.27 3.10 5.43
CA ILE A 100 14.84 4.16 6.35
C ILE A 100 15.92 4.58 7.36
N SER A 101 16.73 3.62 7.83
CA SER A 101 17.85 3.90 8.75
C SER A 101 18.95 4.74 8.07
N SER A 102 19.24 4.44 6.80
CA SER A 102 20.20 5.19 6.00
C SER A 102 19.64 6.57 5.63
N PHE A 103 18.34 6.66 5.31
CA PHE A 103 17.69 7.95 5.08
C PHE A 103 17.82 8.87 6.29
N PHE A 104 17.48 8.40 7.48
CA PHE A 104 17.55 9.22 8.69
C PHE A 104 18.98 9.59 9.11
N SER A 105 19.98 8.74 8.83
CA SER A 105 21.38 9.05 9.19
C SER A 105 22.10 9.88 8.13
N LYS A 106 21.82 9.68 6.84
CA LYS A 106 22.59 10.29 5.74
C LYS A 106 21.86 11.41 5.02
N ILE A 107 20.52 11.42 4.97
CA ILE A 107 19.73 12.38 4.18
C ILE A 107 19.01 13.38 5.09
N TYR A 108 18.24 12.88 6.06
CA TYR A 108 17.39 13.70 6.95
C TYR A 108 18.12 14.87 7.64
N PRO A 109 19.39 14.77 8.09
CA PRO A 109 20.09 15.88 8.72
C PRO A 109 20.21 17.11 7.81
N TYR A 110 20.31 16.88 6.50
CA TYR A 110 20.54 17.92 5.50
C TYR A 110 19.26 18.48 4.87
N LEU A 111 18.12 17.84 5.10
CA LEU A 111 16.82 18.40 4.72
C LEU A 111 16.52 19.61 5.60
N THR A 112 16.21 20.76 5.01
CA THR A 112 15.88 21.98 5.76
C THR A 112 14.39 22.28 5.77
N ASN A 113 13.68 21.89 4.72
CA ASN A 113 12.25 22.12 4.60
C ASN A 113 11.46 20.95 5.19
N LYS A 114 10.28 21.23 5.74
CA LYS A 114 9.38 20.20 6.23
C LYS A 114 8.72 19.47 5.05
N PHE A 115 8.45 18.18 5.21
CA PHE A 115 8.00 17.29 4.14
C PHE A 115 6.98 16.26 4.66
N VAL A 116 6.20 15.68 3.75
CA VAL A 116 5.37 14.50 4.01
C VAL A 116 6.21 13.25 3.74
N LEU A 117 6.24 12.31 4.68
CA LEU A 117 6.98 11.07 4.54
C LEU A 117 6.03 9.92 4.19
N ILE A 118 6.41 9.10 3.22
CA ILE A 118 5.80 7.81 2.93
C ILE A 118 6.85 6.73 3.13
N THR A 119 6.50 5.65 3.84
CA THR A 119 7.33 4.45 3.91
C THR A 119 6.58 3.21 3.48
N GLY A 120 7.20 2.42 2.59
CA GLY A 120 6.64 1.16 2.10
C GLY A 120 7.67 0.24 1.47
N GLU A 121 7.19 -0.79 0.76
CA GLU A 121 8.01 -1.78 0.04
C GLU A 121 8.99 -2.52 0.97
N GLY A 122 8.43 -3.07 2.05
CA GLY A 122 9.12 -3.89 3.04
C GLY A 122 8.22 -4.32 4.20
N ASP A 123 8.72 -5.24 5.00
CA ASP A 123 7.96 -5.89 6.09
C ASP A 123 8.19 -5.23 7.46
N ASP A 124 9.24 -4.41 7.63
CA ASP A 124 9.55 -3.85 8.94
C ASP A 124 8.47 -2.87 9.41
N PRO A 125 8.12 -2.91 10.71
CA PRO A 125 7.07 -2.07 11.25
C PRO A 125 7.49 -0.60 11.41
N MET A 126 6.59 0.33 11.10
CA MET A 126 6.81 1.78 11.20
C MET A 126 5.71 2.47 12.03
N PRO A 127 5.96 3.60 12.71
CA PRO A 127 7.21 4.33 12.79
C PRO A 127 7.89 4.13 14.15
N SER A 128 7.48 3.19 15.03
CA SER A 128 7.85 3.22 16.46
C SER A 128 9.36 3.37 16.71
N ARG A 129 10.21 2.60 16.00
CA ARG A 129 11.68 2.64 16.08
C ARG A 129 12.28 4.02 15.76
N PHE A 130 11.56 4.81 14.98
CA PHE A 130 11.96 6.11 14.45
C PHE A 130 11.03 7.25 14.88
N ILE A 131 10.17 7.01 15.88
CA ILE A 131 9.12 7.96 16.29
C ILE A 131 9.68 9.32 16.70
N ARG A 132 10.94 9.37 17.18
CA ARG A 132 11.63 10.63 17.52
C ARG A 132 11.77 11.61 16.34
N TYR A 133 11.79 11.12 15.09
CA TYR A 133 11.84 12.00 13.92
C TYR A 133 10.47 12.60 13.60
N LEU A 134 9.40 11.95 14.07
CA LEU A 134 8.04 12.46 13.98
C LEU A 134 7.74 13.36 15.18
N GLU A 135 7.91 12.89 16.42
CA GLU A 135 7.47 13.55 17.67
C GLU A 135 8.58 14.26 18.46
N GLY A 136 9.77 14.42 17.89
CA GLY A 136 10.89 15.14 18.53
C GLY A 136 10.68 16.66 18.59
N SER A 137 11.68 17.37 19.13
CA SER A 137 11.63 18.82 19.36
C SER A 137 11.69 19.69 18.09
N ASP A 138 12.25 19.17 17.00
CA ASP A 138 12.27 19.85 15.70
C ASP A 138 11.92 18.87 14.56
N PRO A 139 10.63 18.49 14.44
CA PRO A 139 10.22 17.51 13.46
C PRO A 139 10.08 18.17 12.09
N LYS A 140 10.86 17.67 11.13
CA LYS A 140 10.75 18.05 9.71
C LYS A 140 9.64 17.28 9.00
N ILE A 141 9.11 16.23 9.62
CA ILE A 141 8.02 15.45 9.07
C ILE A 141 6.69 16.13 9.42
N ILE A 142 5.97 16.60 8.39
CA ILE A 142 4.63 17.18 8.49
C ILE A 142 3.63 16.08 8.88
N HIS A 143 3.67 14.97 8.14
CA HIS A 143 2.85 13.79 8.34
C HIS A 143 3.59 12.57 7.79
N TRP A 144 3.44 11.42 8.44
CA TRP A 144 4.05 10.16 8.03
C TRP A 144 2.97 9.14 7.70
N PHE A 145 2.91 8.72 6.44
CA PHE A 145 2.13 7.60 5.95
C PHE A 145 3.00 6.32 5.89
N GLY A 146 2.70 5.31 6.70
CA GLY A 146 3.54 4.10 6.80
C GLY A 146 2.77 2.80 6.61
N GLN A 147 3.33 1.90 5.78
CA GLN A 147 2.93 0.48 5.74
C GLN A 147 3.42 -0.25 7.00
N ASN A 148 2.76 -1.36 7.35
CA ASN A 148 3.08 -2.17 8.54
C ASN A 148 3.09 -1.36 9.85
N GLY A 149 2.10 -0.49 10.02
CA GLY A 149 2.13 0.46 11.11
C GLY A 149 2.02 -0.17 12.51
N ASP A 150 2.90 0.21 13.44
CA ASP A 150 3.06 -0.42 14.77
C ASP A 150 2.76 0.50 15.95
N ILE A 151 2.11 1.63 15.69
CA ILE A 151 1.59 2.53 16.72
C ILE A 151 0.09 2.70 16.56
N ASN A 152 -0.62 2.86 17.69
CA ASN A 152 -2.03 3.20 17.65
C ASN A 152 -2.22 4.67 17.21
N ALA A 153 -3.33 5.01 16.57
CA ALA A 153 -3.67 6.38 16.19
C ALA A 153 -3.61 7.39 17.36
N LYS A 154 -3.87 6.93 18.60
CA LYS A 154 -3.72 7.76 19.81
C LYS A 154 -2.27 8.16 20.13
N ARG A 155 -1.27 7.46 19.57
CA ARG A 155 0.15 7.71 19.84
C ARG A 155 0.68 8.92 19.08
N SER A 156 0.12 9.21 17.90
CA SER A 156 0.51 10.35 17.07
C SER A 156 -0.60 10.67 16.08
N GLU A 157 -1.07 11.91 16.08
CA GLU A 157 -2.00 12.44 15.07
C GLU A 157 -1.30 12.72 13.72
N ARG A 158 0.04 12.66 13.69
CA ARG A 158 0.88 12.89 12.51
C ARG A 158 1.35 11.60 11.85
N PHE A 159 0.84 10.45 12.30
CA PHE A 159 1.04 9.16 11.63
C PHE A 159 -0.29 8.64 11.08
N THR A 160 -0.26 8.11 9.87
CA THR A 160 -1.39 7.39 9.29
C THR A 160 -0.89 6.07 8.74
N HIS A 161 -1.54 5.00 9.20
CA HIS A 161 -1.39 3.69 8.59
C HIS A 161 -1.82 3.79 7.13
N ILE A 162 -0.97 3.31 6.22
CA ILE A 162 -1.38 3.03 4.85
C ILE A 162 -1.30 1.52 4.62
N PRO A 163 -2.22 0.99 3.81
CA PRO A 163 -2.26 -0.44 3.50
C PRO A 163 -1.00 -0.94 2.78
N ILE A 164 -0.58 -2.17 3.05
CA ILE A 164 0.43 -2.84 2.22
C ILE A 164 -0.13 -3.09 0.81
N GLY A 165 -1.45 -3.29 0.70
CA GLY A 165 -2.13 -3.52 -0.56
C GLY A 165 -1.80 -4.88 -1.15
N ILE A 166 -1.87 -5.02 -2.47
CA ILE A 166 -1.41 -6.20 -3.21
C ILE A 166 -0.03 -5.96 -3.82
N ASN A 167 0.63 -7.02 -4.28
CA ASN A 167 1.73 -6.84 -5.23
C ASN A 167 1.15 -6.25 -6.53
N CYS A 168 1.76 -5.17 -7.02
CA CYS A 168 1.28 -4.44 -8.18
C CYS A 168 1.34 -5.25 -9.49
N PHE A 169 2.15 -6.29 -9.58
CA PHE A 169 2.38 -7.08 -10.78
C PHE A 169 1.47 -8.31 -10.79
N GLU A 170 1.95 -9.44 -10.26
CA GLU A 170 1.33 -10.75 -10.47
C GLU A 170 -0.07 -10.85 -9.84
N MET A 171 -0.25 -10.27 -8.65
CA MET A 171 -1.55 -10.29 -7.96
C MET A 171 -2.56 -9.39 -8.66
N ALA A 172 -2.16 -8.20 -9.10
CA ALA A 172 -3.02 -7.27 -9.81
C ALA A 172 -3.55 -7.88 -11.11
N ASP A 173 -2.67 -8.49 -11.91
CA ASP A 173 -3.06 -9.15 -13.16
C ASP A 173 -3.95 -10.37 -12.89
N GLY A 174 -3.63 -11.17 -11.88
CA GLY A 174 -4.48 -12.28 -11.44
C GLY A 174 -5.90 -11.84 -11.06
N ILE A 175 -6.03 -10.73 -10.33
CA ILE A 175 -7.32 -10.16 -9.93
C ILE A 175 -8.07 -9.61 -11.15
N ARG A 176 -7.39 -8.87 -12.04
CA ARG A 176 -8.00 -8.36 -13.30
C ARG A 176 -8.60 -9.48 -14.14
N ASP A 177 -7.88 -10.59 -14.28
CA ASP A 177 -8.32 -11.73 -15.09
C ASP A 177 -9.54 -12.45 -14.51
N VAL A 178 -9.69 -12.43 -13.19
CA VAL A 178 -10.91 -12.92 -12.53
C VAL A 178 -12.09 -12.03 -12.89
N HIS A 179 -11.92 -10.70 -12.82
CA HIS A 179 -13.02 -9.74 -13.02
C HIS A 179 -13.41 -9.50 -14.48
N ARG A 180 -12.48 -9.62 -15.44
CA ARG A 180 -12.78 -9.56 -16.89
C ARG A 180 -13.88 -10.54 -17.33
N GLN A 181 -14.08 -11.62 -16.59
CA GLN A 181 -15.06 -12.67 -16.91
C GLN A 181 -16.49 -12.37 -16.43
N TYR A 182 -16.71 -11.27 -15.70
CA TYR A 182 -18.01 -10.90 -15.14
C TYR A 182 -18.51 -9.52 -15.66
N PRO A 183 -19.00 -9.43 -16.91
CA PRO A 183 -19.25 -8.14 -17.59
C PRO A 183 -20.40 -7.27 -17.05
N LYS A 184 -21.13 -7.69 -16.00
CA LYS A 184 -22.32 -6.97 -15.47
C LYS A 184 -22.05 -6.05 -14.28
N HIS A 185 -20.79 -5.79 -13.93
CA HIS A 185 -20.46 -4.94 -12.78
C HIS A 185 -20.69 -3.45 -13.12
N ILE A 186 -21.87 -2.93 -12.77
CA ILE A 186 -22.20 -1.50 -12.85
C ILE A 186 -21.49 -0.77 -11.72
N LEU A 187 -20.78 0.30 -12.08
CA LEU A 187 -19.86 1.02 -11.22
C LEU A 187 -20.50 2.31 -10.69
N PRO A 188 -20.45 2.59 -9.38
CA PRO A 188 -20.74 3.92 -8.88
C PRO A 188 -19.71 4.90 -9.46
N SER A 189 -20.20 6.02 -10.00
CA SER A 189 -19.32 7.13 -10.37
C SER A 189 -18.61 7.66 -9.13
N VAL A 190 -17.30 7.90 -9.24
CA VAL A 190 -16.64 8.81 -8.32
C VAL A 190 -17.09 10.21 -8.74
N SER A 191 -17.65 10.98 -7.82
CA SER A 191 -17.98 12.38 -8.07
C SER A 191 -16.75 13.11 -8.60
N ASN A 192 -16.86 13.63 -9.82
CA ASN A 192 -15.85 14.33 -10.60
C ASN A 192 -14.92 15.25 -9.79
N ASN A 193 -13.60 15.00 -9.83
CA ASN A 193 -12.65 15.75 -10.67
C ASN A 193 -11.19 15.28 -10.46
N ASN A 194 -10.79 14.36 -11.36
CA ASN A 194 -9.44 14.01 -11.84
C ASN A 194 -8.27 13.79 -10.88
N LEU A 195 -8.03 12.50 -10.57
CA LEU A 195 -6.71 11.87 -10.37
C LEU A 195 -6.76 10.42 -10.92
N ASP A 196 -6.88 10.28 -12.25
CA ASP A 196 -6.55 9.11 -13.08
C ASP A 196 -6.94 7.69 -12.61
N GLU A 197 -8.23 7.43 -12.34
CA GLU A 197 -8.74 6.05 -12.30
C GLU A 197 -9.58 5.77 -13.56
N PRO A 198 -9.25 4.75 -14.38
CA PRO A 198 -10.01 4.40 -15.57
C PRO A 198 -11.47 4.05 -15.23
N SER A 199 -12.37 4.32 -16.16
CA SER A 199 -13.81 4.09 -16.06
C SER A 199 -14.24 2.61 -16.04
N HIS A 200 -13.47 1.68 -15.45
CA HIS A 200 -13.80 0.24 -15.38
C HIS A 200 -13.23 -0.41 -14.11
N TYR A 201 -13.60 0.12 -12.94
CA TYR A 201 -13.21 -0.37 -11.61
C TYR A 201 -13.69 -1.80 -11.32
N ILE A 202 -12.97 -2.49 -10.45
CA ILE A 202 -13.42 -3.74 -9.82
C ILE A 202 -14.17 -3.37 -8.55
N GLN A 203 -15.50 -3.29 -8.60
CA GLN A 203 -16.29 -3.36 -7.37
C GLN A 203 -16.36 -4.82 -6.96
N PRO A 204 -15.85 -5.18 -5.76
CA PRO A 204 -16.14 -6.49 -5.23
C PRO A 204 -17.64 -6.77 -5.28
N TYR A 205 -18.07 -7.96 -5.72
CA TYR A 205 -19.47 -8.36 -5.58
C TYR A 205 -19.86 -8.20 -4.11
N ASP A 206 -21.11 -7.78 -3.86
CA ASP A 206 -21.58 -7.67 -2.49
C ASP A 206 -21.54 -9.06 -1.87
N ILE A 207 -20.48 -9.32 -1.10
CA ILE A 207 -20.19 -10.60 -0.49
C ILE A 207 -21.36 -11.10 0.36
N THR A 208 -22.19 -10.17 0.83
CA THR A 208 -23.39 -10.44 1.61
C THR A 208 -24.49 -11.05 0.76
N GLN A 209 -24.57 -10.77 -0.54
CA GLN A 209 -25.52 -11.43 -1.43
C GLN A 209 -25.18 -12.91 -1.60
N ASN A 210 -23.89 -13.26 -1.69
CA ASN A 210 -23.45 -14.66 -1.68
C ASN A 210 -23.79 -15.35 -0.35
N ILE A 211 -23.68 -14.65 0.79
CA ILE A 211 -24.04 -15.17 2.11
C ILE A 211 -25.55 -15.37 2.27
N LEU A 212 -26.37 -14.47 1.72
CA LEU A 212 -27.83 -14.45 1.88
C LEU A 212 -28.56 -15.38 0.91
N THR A 213 -28.08 -15.49 -0.34
CA THR A 213 -28.77 -16.23 -1.41
C THR A 213 -28.29 -17.67 -1.54
N ASN A 214 -26.98 -17.91 -1.37
CA ASN A 214 -26.47 -19.25 -1.16
C ASN A 214 -26.48 -19.47 0.34
N LYS A 215 -27.50 -20.18 0.87
CA LYS A 215 -27.25 -21.02 2.06
C LYS A 215 -25.95 -21.73 1.75
N THR A 216 -24.84 -21.38 2.41
CA THR A 216 -23.51 -21.91 2.09
C THR A 216 -23.61 -23.42 2.02
N GLN A 217 -23.77 -23.95 0.81
CA GLN A 217 -24.06 -25.37 0.58
C GLN A 217 -22.80 -26.19 0.89
N SER A 218 -21.66 -25.50 0.90
CA SER A 218 -20.39 -25.96 1.42
C SER A 218 -20.35 -25.83 2.94
N ASP A 219 -20.14 -26.95 3.61
CA ASP A 219 -19.75 -26.98 5.03
C ASP A 219 -18.40 -26.29 5.26
N LYS A 220 -17.57 -26.15 4.22
CA LYS A 220 -16.29 -25.43 4.27
C LYS A 220 -16.53 -23.93 4.14
N LEU A 221 -16.25 -23.21 5.23
CA LEU A 221 -16.40 -21.75 5.33
C LEU A 221 -15.06 -21.03 5.18
N VAL A 222 -13.99 -21.56 5.81
CA VAL A 222 -12.70 -20.88 5.91
C VAL A 222 -11.66 -21.51 5.01
N LEU A 223 -11.16 -20.70 4.08
CA LEU A 223 -10.00 -20.99 3.25
C LEU A 223 -8.69 -20.69 3.99
N ILE A 224 -7.78 -21.66 4.00
CA ILE A 224 -6.40 -21.52 4.44
C ILE A 224 -5.49 -21.73 3.22
N ASN A 225 -4.87 -20.65 2.76
CA ASN A 225 -4.03 -20.66 1.55
C ASN A 225 -2.79 -19.79 1.74
N PHE A 226 -1.82 -20.32 2.48
CA PHE A 226 -0.55 -19.67 2.77
C PHE A 226 0.59 -20.64 3.04
N HIS A 227 1.80 -20.17 2.82
CA HIS A 227 3.00 -20.94 3.19
C HIS A 227 3.26 -20.79 4.70
N PRO A 228 3.47 -21.89 5.45
CA PRO A 228 3.68 -21.86 6.90
C PRO A 228 4.86 -21.03 7.39
N ASP A 229 5.86 -20.80 6.52
CA ASP A 229 7.14 -20.17 6.87
C ASP A 229 7.25 -18.70 6.41
N THR A 230 6.13 -18.09 6.04
CA THR A 230 6.09 -16.70 5.53
C THR A 230 5.62 -15.69 6.58
N ASP A 231 5.82 -16.03 7.86
CA ASP A 231 5.75 -15.10 8.98
C ASP A 231 6.90 -15.40 9.96
N PRO A 232 7.54 -14.37 10.56
CA PRO A 232 8.67 -14.56 11.46
C PRO A 232 8.26 -15.02 12.86
N THR A 233 6.96 -15.00 13.19
CA THR A 233 6.46 -15.27 14.55
C THR A 233 6.11 -16.74 14.79
N GLY A 234 6.02 -17.55 13.71
CA GLY A 234 5.60 -18.94 13.75
C GLY A 234 4.08 -19.15 13.84
N VAL A 235 3.29 -18.07 13.77
CA VAL A 235 1.82 -18.15 13.87
C VAL A 235 1.24 -18.97 12.72
N ARG A 236 1.71 -18.80 11.47
CA ARG A 236 1.24 -19.59 10.33
C ARG A 236 1.63 -21.06 10.48
N ARG A 237 2.82 -21.36 11.01
CA ARG A 237 3.26 -22.74 11.26
C ARG A 237 2.35 -23.43 12.28
N LYS A 238 2.01 -22.74 13.37
CA LYS A 238 1.07 -23.24 14.39
C LYS A 238 -0.31 -23.49 13.76
N LEU A 239 -0.91 -22.48 13.13
CA LEU A 239 -2.22 -22.59 12.48
C LEU A 239 -2.26 -23.69 11.43
N HIS A 240 -1.21 -23.82 10.62
CA HIS A 240 -1.14 -24.87 9.61
C HIS A 240 -1.08 -26.26 10.26
N LYS A 241 -0.29 -26.44 11.32
CA LYS A 241 -0.24 -27.70 12.06
C LYS A 241 -1.61 -28.05 12.64
N ASP A 242 -2.23 -27.08 13.32
CA ASP A 242 -3.46 -27.30 14.06
C ASP A 242 -4.66 -27.52 13.12
N LEU A 243 -4.76 -26.75 12.04
CA LEU A 243 -5.95 -26.70 11.17
C LEU A 243 -5.83 -27.50 9.89
N CYS A 244 -4.62 -27.79 9.42
CA CYS A 244 -4.41 -28.52 8.15
C CYS A 244 -3.86 -29.93 8.34
N LYS A 245 -3.19 -30.23 9.46
CA LYS A 245 -2.57 -31.56 9.70
C LYS A 245 -3.24 -32.34 10.82
N ASN A 246 -3.46 -31.71 11.97
CA ASN A 246 -3.80 -32.42 13.20
C ASN A 246 -5.31 -32.52 13.44
N ASN A 247 -6.06 -31.45 13.23
CA ASN A 247 -7.49 -31.38 13.50
C ASN A 247 -8.18 -30.49 12.45
N GLN A 248 -8.28 -31.00 11.22
CA GLN A 248 -8.98 -30.26 10.18
C GLN A 248 -10.46 -30.13 10.57
N SER A 249 -10.84 -28.93 11.01
CA SER A 249 -12.20 -28.64 11.40
C SER A 249 -13.14 -28.83 10.20
N SER A 250 -14.37 -29.29 10.46
CA SER A 250 -15.40 -29.48 9.44
C SER A 250 -15.56 -28.26 8.54
N PHE A 251 -15.42 -27.06 9.10
CA PHE A 251 -15.58 -25.78 8.43
C PHE A 251 -14.32 -25.20 7.76
N THR A 252 -13.18 -25.89 7.80
CA THR A 252 -11.90 -25.39 7.23
C THR A 252 -11.45 -26.21 6.03
N ILE A 253 -10.86 -25.53 5.05
CA ILE A 253 -10.18 -26.15 3.90
C ILE A 253 -8.78 -25.57 3.71
N CYS A 254 -7.81 -26.45 3.48
CA CYS A 254 -6.43 -26.07 3.29
C CYS A 254 -5.97 -26.32 1.86
N TYR A 255 -5.45 -25.27 1.22
CA TYR A 255 -4.68 -25.35 0.00
C TYR A 255 -3.29 -24.83 0.30
N THR A 256 -2.37 -25.73 0.65
CA THR A 256 -0.97 -25.35 0.82
C THR A 256 -0.39 -24.89 -0.49
N LYS A 257 0.18 -23.69 -0.51
CA LYS A 257 1.16 -23.32 -1.52
C LYS A 257 2.46 -24.06 -1.17
N PRO A 258 2.92 -25.08 -1.92
CA PRO A 258 4.35 -25.37 -1.91
C PRO A 258 5.10 -24.09 -2.31
N GLY A 259 6.32 -23.89 -1.80
CA GLY A 259 7.12 -22.73 -2.20
C GLY A 259 7.24 -22.65 -3.73
N GLY A 260 7.02 -21.47 -4.31
CA GLY A 260 7.08 -21.26 -5.77
C GLY A 260 5.78 -21.55 -6.51
N VAL A 261 4.67 -20.89 -6.14
CA VAL A 261 3.45 -20.91 -6.96
C VAL A 261 3.74 -20.28 -8.32
N ASP A 262 3.49 -21.04 -9.39
CA ASP A 262 3.54 -20.53 -10.76
C ASP A 262 2.54 -19.38 -10.91
N ILE A 263 3.06 -18.21 -11.27
CA ILE A 263 2.31 -16.97 -11.50
C ILE A 263 1.18 -17.19 -12.51
N SER A 264 1.38 -18.04 -13.51
CA SER A 264 0.38 -18.37 -14.54
C SER A 264 -0.90 -18.99 -13.95
N SER A 265 -0.79 -19.61 -12.77
CA SER A 265 -1.91 -20.27 -12.09
C SER A 265 -2.73 -19.33 -11.19
N LEU A 266 -2.29 -18.08 -10.98
CA LEU A 266 -2.95 -17.14 -10.04
C LEU A 266 -4.43 -16.90 -10.35
N PRO A 267 -4.86 -16.63 -11.61
CA PRO A 267 -6.28 -16.47 -11.89
C PRO A 267 -7.11 -17.71 -11.50
N THR A 268 -6.59 -18.91 -11.78
CA THR A 268 -7.25 -20.18 -11.42
C THR A 268 -7.32 -20.37 -9.91
N ILE A 269 -6.24 -20.06 -9.19
CA ILE A 269 -6.19 -20.07 -7.72
C ILE A 269 -7.23 -19.10 -7.15
N TYR A 270 -7.31 -17.89 -7.68
CA TYR A 270 -8.27 -16.88 -7.22
C TYR A 270 -9.71 -17.29 -7.50
N ARG A 271 -10.04 -17.82 -8.69
CA ARG A 271 -11.38 -18.37 -8.98
C ARG A 271 -11.79 -19.47 -8.00
N ARG A 272 -10.88 -20.38 -7.67
CA ARG A 272 -11.11 -21.41 -6.64
C ARG A 272 -11.34 -20.77 -5.27
N ASN A 273 -10.49 -19.82 -4.87
CA ASN A 273 -10.59 -19.20 -3.56
C ASN A 273 -11.92 -18.46 -3.36
N ARG A 274 -12.47 -17.85 -4.43
CA ARG A 274 -13.78 -17.16 -4.43
C ARG A 274 -14.98 -18.06 -4.13
N GLN A 275 -14.79 -19.37 -4.11
CA GLN A 275 -15.84 -20.32 -3.70
C GLN A 275 -16.06 -20.33 -2.19
N TYR A 276 -15.15 -19.75 -1.39
CA TYR A 276 -15.22 -19.71 0.06
C TYR A 276 -15.53 -18.29 0.55
N PRO A 277 -16.44 -18.15 1.54
CA PRO A 277 -16.82 -16.83 2.04
C PRO A 277 -15.75 -16.17 2.92
N LEU A 278 -14.86 -16.95 3.53
CA LEU A 278 -13.87 -16.49 4.49
C LEU A 278 -12.45 -16.91 4.09
N TRP A 279 -11.47 -16.02 4.24
CA TRP A 279 -10.05 -16.32 4.00
C TRP A 279 -9.21 -16.00 5.23
N LEU A 280 -8.54 -17.02 5.77
CA LEU A 280 -7.64 -16.85 6.91
C LEU A 280 -6.39 -16.04 6.53
N SER A 281 -6.24 -14.86 7.12
CA SER A 281 -5.17 -13.90 6.83
C SER A 281 -4.42 -13.46 8.09
N PRO A 282 -3.66 -14.38 8.74
CA PRO A 282 -2.69 -13.98 9.74
C PRO A 282 -1.64 -13.08 9.09
N ARG A 283 -0.98 -12.30 9.95
CA ARG A 283 0.16 -11.45 9.61
C ARG A 283 1.15 -12.09 8.63
N GLY A 284 1.73 -11.28 7.76
CA GLY A 284 2.76 -11.69 6.78
C GLY A 284 4.16 -11.70 7.37
N GLY A 285 5.14 -11.34 6.55
CA GLY A 285 6.47 -10.98 7.02
C GLY A 285 6.39 -9.83 8.03
N GLY A 286 5.58 -8.82 7.72
CA GLY A 286 5.23 -7.70 8.60
C GLY A 286 3.98 -7.92 9.46
N LEU A 287 3.39 -6.81 9.91
CA LEU A 287 2.09 -6.79 10.61
C LEU A 287 0.92 -6.97 9.64
N ASP A 288 1.00 -6.32 8.48
CA ASP A 288 -0.01 -6.41 7.42
C ASP A 288 0.24 -7.63 6.53
N CYS A 289 -0.71 -7.97 5.66
CA CYS A 289 -0.57 -9.05 4.71
C CYS A 289 -1.26 -8.73 3.38
N HIS A 290 -0.56 -8.96 2.27
CA HIS A 290 -1.14 -8.87 0.92
C HIS A 290 -2.44 -9.67 0.78
N ARG A 291 -2.52 -10.85 1.43
CA ARG A 291 -3.70 -11.72 1.39
C ARG A 291 -4.96 -11.05 1.92
N THR A 292 -4.84 -10.17 2.91
CA THR A 292 -5.98 -9.42 3.44
C THR A 292 -6.61 -8.58 2.34
N TRP A 293 -5.77 -7.92 1.54
CA TRP A 293 -6.18 -7.08 0.42
C TRP A 293 -6.63 -7.92 -0.79
N GLU A 294 -5.93 -9.01 -1.12
CA GLU A 294 -6.35 -9.99 -2.15
C GLU A 294 -7.77 -10.51 -1.87
N ALA A 295 -8.07 -10.89 -0.62
CA ALA A 295 -9.39 -11.38 -0.21
C ALA A 295 -10.47 -10.33 -0.47
N LEU A 296 -10.24 -9.09 -0.06
CA LEU A 296 -11.19 -7.99 -0.27
C LEU A 296 -11.43 -7.69 -1.75
N TYR A 297 -10.39 -7.73 -2.60
CA TYR A 297 -10.54 -7.57 -4.05
C TYR A 297 -11.22 -8.74 -4.76
N LEU A 298 -11.31 -9.90 -4.10
CA LEU A 298 -11.88 -11.12 -4.65
C LEU A 298 -13.26 -11.45 -4.04
N ASP A 299 -13.86 -10.53 -3.29
CA ASP A 299 -15.17 -10.74 -2.66
C ASP A 299 -15.11 -11.86 -1.62
N ILE A 300 -14.05 -11.86 -0.80
CA ILE A 300 -13.86 -12.80 0.32
C ILE A 300 -13.61 -12.01 1.61
N ILE A 301 -14.23 -12.37 2.73
CA ILE A 301 -14.02 -11.71 4.03
C ILE A 301 -12.72 -12.24 4.65
N PRO A 302 -11.70 -11.40 4.87
CA PRO A 302 -10.52 -11.84 5.57
C PRO A 302 -10.78 -11.98 7.08
N ILE A 303 -10.20 -13.03 7.68
CA ILE A 303 -10.08 -13.18 9.13
C ILE A 303 -8.65 -12.79 9.52
N VAL A 304 -8.51 -11.74 10.31
CA VAL A 304 -7.22 -11.14 10.73
C VAL A 304 -7.12 -11.11 12.25
N TRP A 305 -5.91 -10.99 12.76
CA TRP A 305 -5.67 -10.82 14.20
C TRP A 305 -5.73 -9.34 14.58
N HIS A 306 -6.27 -9.07 15.77
CA HIS A 306 -6.25 -7.76 16.39
C HIS A 306 -4.82 -7.20 16.45
N SER A 307 -4.64 -5.95 16.02
CA SER A 307 -3.34 -5.30 16.04
C SER A 307 -3.47 -3.77 15.98
N THR A 308 -2.34 -3.08 15.89
CA THR A 308 -2.29 -1.64 15.59
C THR A 308 -2.90 -1.27 14.23
N LEU A 309 -3.12 -2.25 13.35
CA LEU A 309 -3.70 -2.06 12.02
C LEU A 309 -5.23 -2.04 12.00
N ASP A 310 -5.92 -2.30 13.10
CA ASP A 310 -7.39 -2.31 13.17
C ASP A 310 -8.05 -1.06 12.54
N SER A 311 -7.40 0.11 12.68
CA SER A 311 -7.89 1.35 12.07
C SER A 311 -7.90 1.33 10.53
N LEU A 312 -7.03 0.54 9.88
CA LEU A 312 -7.07 0.34 8.42
C LEU A 312 -8.36 -0.36 8.00
N TYR A 313 -8.83 -1.32 8.81
CA TYR A 313 -9.99 -2.16 8.52
C TYR A 313 -11.32 -1.55 8.98
N THR A 314 -11.29 -0.39 9.63
CA THR A 314 -12.51 0.30 10.06
C THR A 314 -13.44 0.53 8.87
N ASN A 315 -14.71 0.10 9.00
CA ASN A 315 -15.71 0.13 7.94
C ASN A 315 -15.33 -0.67 6.68
N LEU A 316 -14.50 -1.71 6.80
CA LEU A 316 -14.37 -2.76 5.78
C LEU A 316 -14.96 -4.07 6.32
N PRO A 317 -15.43 -4.98 5.44
CA PRO A 317 -15.92 -6.30 5.86
C PRO A 317 -14.73 -7.20 6.22
N VAL A 318 -14.24 -7.07 7.45
CA VAL A 318 -13.09 -7.82 7.99
C VAL A 318 -13.49 -8.40 9.35
N ILE A 319 -13.20 -9.68 9.58
CA ILE A 319 -13.37 -10.30 10.90
C ILE A 319 -12.05 -10.18 11.65
N ILE A 320 -12.04 -9.40 12.72
CA ILE A 320 -10.88 -9.23 13.60
C ILE A 320 -11.06 -10.15 14.80
N ILE A 321 -10.06 -11.00 15.07
CA ILE A 321 -10.04 -11.96 16.18
C ILE A 321 -8.87 -11.70 17.12
N ASN A 322 -8.98 -12.06 18.40
CA ASN A 322 -7.82 -11.98 19.31
C ASN A 322 -6.98 -13.26 19.23
N ASP A 323 -7.63 -14.41 19.22
CA ASP A 323 -6.99 -15.71 19.13
C ASP A 323 -7.85 -16.69 18.32
N TRP A 324 -7.23 -17.69 17.68
CA TRP A 324 -7.98 -18.66 16.90
C TRP A 324 -8.91 -19.54 17.74
N SER A 325 -8.65 -19.70 19.04
CA SER A 325 -9.51 -20.47 19.95
C SER A 325 -10.94 -19.92 20.09
N GLU A 326 -11.18 -18.64 19.76
CA GLU A 326 -12.53 -18.06 19.73
C GLU A 326 -13.33 -18.48 18.48
N VAL A 327 -12.65 -19.05 17.48
CA VAL A 327 -13.24 -19.35 16.17
C VAL A 327 -13.78 -20.79 16.13
N ASN A 328 -15.09 -20.89 16.02
CA ASN A 328 -15.82 -22.11 15.67
C ASN A 328 -16.87 -21.81 14.59
N GLU A 329 -17.56 -22.84 14.11
CA GLU A 329 -18.54 -22.69 13.02
C GLU A 329 -19.67 -21.71 13.36
N GLU A 330 -20.20 -21.77 14.60
CA GLU A 330 -21.26 -20.86 15.06
C GLU A 330 -20.80 -19.40 15.06
N PHE A 331 -19.62 -19.14 15.62
CA PHE A 331 -19.00 -17.81 15.62
C PHE A 331 -18.88 -17.26 14.19
N LEU A 332 -18.41 -18.07 13.24
CA LEU A 332 -18.23 -17.67 11.86
C LEU A 332 -19.55 -17.35 11.17
N ARG A 333 -20.57 -18.20 11.36
CA ARG A 333 -21.92 -17.98 10.80
C ARG A 333 -22.56 -16.73 11.38
N ASN A 334 -22.39 -16.48 12.67
CA ASN A 334 -22.87 -15.26 13.33
C ASN A 334 -22.18 -14.02 12.75
N LYS A 335 -20.85 -14.06 12.55
CA LYS A 335 -20.11 -12.94 11.92
C LYS A 335 -20.52 -12.69 10.47
N LEU A 336 -20.72 -13.74 9.69
CA LEU A 336 -21.24 -13.63 8.32
C LEU A 336 -22.62 -12.97 8.30
N HIS A 337 -23.51 -13.38 9.20
CA HIS A 337 -24.85 -12.81 9.33
C HIS A 337 -24.82 -11.35 9.79
N GLU A 338 -23.96 -10.99 10.75
CA GLU A 338 -23.73 -9.62 11.21
C GLU A 338 -23.30 -8.72 10.05
N ILE A 339 -22.29 -9.14 9.29
CA ILE A 339 -21.75 -8.39 8.14
C ILE A 339 -22.82 -8.20 7.07
N ALA A 340 -23.61 -9.23 6.79
CA ALA A 340 -24.70 -9.19 5.81
C ALA A 340 -25.85 -8.29 6.24
N THR A 341 -26.26 -8.39 7.50
CA THR A 341 -27.35 -7.59 8.07
C THR A 341 -26.97 -6.11 8.10
N LYS A 342 -25.75 -5.78 8.52
CA LYS A 342 -25.23 -4.42 8.56
C LYS A 342 -25.27 -3.76 7.17
N LYS A 343 -24.89 -4.50 6.12
CA LYS A 343 -24.99 -4.05 4.72
C LYS A 343 -26.42 -3.87 4.24
N ALA A 344 -27.30 -4.83 4.56
CA ALA A 344 -28.71 -4.76 4.17
C ALA A 344 -29.43 -3.56 4.81
N GLN A 345 -29.11 -3.24 6.06
CA GLN A 345 -29.66 -2.10 6.79
C GLN A 345 -29.08 -0.76 6.31
N GLN A 346 -27.79 -0.72 5.97
CA GLN A 346 -27.10 0.48 5.50
C GLN A 346 -26.23 0.15 4.28
N PRO A 347 -26.73 0.34 3.05
CA PRO A 347 -26.00 -0.03 1.83
C PRO A 347 -24.61 0.62 1.67
N SER A 348 -24.39 1.79 2.26
CA SER A 348 -23.12 2.54 2.22
C SER A 348 -22.22 2.32 3.44
N VAL A 349 -22.52 1.33 4.29
CA VAL A 349 -21.80 1.13 5.56
C VAL A 349 -20.33 0.74 5.39
N TYR A 350 -19.99 0.07 4.29
CA TYR A 350 -18.62 -0.34 3.99
C TYR A 350 -17.94 0.66 3.03
N GLN A 351 -16.77 1.11 3.43
CA GLN A 351 -15.94 2.11 2.75
C GLN A 351 -14.99 1.44 1.76
N TYR A 352 -15.55 0.83 0.70
CA TYR A 352 -14.77 0.16 -0.33
C TYR A 352 -13.81 1.08 -1.10
N GLU A 353 -13.99 2.41 -1.02
CA GLU A 353 -13.03 3.38 -1.54
C GLU A 353 -11.63 3.22 -0.94
N LYS A 354 -11.48 2.62 0.26
CA LYS A 354 -10.17 2.29 0.84
C LYS A 354 -9.39 1.24 0.04
N LEU A 355 -10.05 0.50 -0.86
CA LEU A 355 -9.42 -0.41 -1.80
C LEU A 355 -8.92 0.31 -3.07
N ARG A 356 -8.90 1.65 -3.08
CA ARG A 356 -8.53 2.44 -4.26
C ARG A 356 -7.29 3.26 -3.99
N ASN A 357 -6.44 3.37 -5.01
CA ASN A 357 -5.27 4.24 -4.92
C ASN A 357 -5.68 5.70 -4.72
N ALA A 358 -6.73 6.17 -5.40
CA ALA A 358 -7.18 7.56 -5.34
C ALA A 358 -7.51 8.00 -3.91
N TYR A 359 -8.16 7.15 -3.11
CA TYR A 359 -8.52 7.47 -1.73
C TYR A 359 -7.28 7.85 -0.90
N TRP A 360 -6.26 7.00 -0.92
CA TRP A 360 -5.05 7.24 -0.15
C TRP A 360 -4.21 8.37 -0.75
N ARG A 361 -4.17 8.47 -2.08
CA ARG A 361 -3.51 9.59 -2.78
C ARG A 361 -4.10 10.94 -2.36
N GLU A 362 -5.42 11.05 -2.30
CA GLU A 362 -6.10 12.26 -1.83
C GLU A 362 -5.72 12.60 -0.39
N MET A 363 -5.70 11.60 0.50
CA MET A 363 -5.27 11.79 1.89
C MET A 363 -3.84 12.31 2.00
N ILE A 364 -2.92 11.77 1.21
CA ILE A 364 -1.52 12.19 1.20
C ILE A 364 -1.39 13.61 0.62
N ILE A 365 -2.06 13.88 -0.51
CA ILE A 365 -2.06 15.19 -1.17
C ILE A 365 -2.55 16.29 -0.22
N LYS A 366 -3.61 16.04 0.55
CA LYS A 366 -4.14 16.97 1.56
C LYS A 366 -3.14 17.35 2.66
N LYS A 367 -2.10 16.55 2.90
CA LYS A 367 -1.02 16.85 3.85
C LYS A 367 0.20 17.50 3.21
N SER A 368 0.24 17.56 1.89
CA SER A 368 1.38 18.00 1.11
C SER A 368 1.25 19.46 0.64
N ARG A 369 2.27 19.95 -0.08
CA ARG A 369 2.26 21.23 -0.80
C ARG A 369 1.15 21.36 -1.85
N TYR A 370 0.47 20.27 -2.18
CA TYR A 370 -0.62 20.20 -3.15
C TYR A 370 -2.01 20.39 -2.50
N ALA A 371 -2.09 20.61 -1.18
CA ALA A 371 -3.34 20.90 -0.50
C ALA A 371 -3.85 22.32 -0.87
N LEU A 372 -5.05 22.40 -1.47
CA LEU A 372 -5.78 23.58 -1.97
C LEU A 372 -5.47 24.01 -3.42
N ASN A 373 -6.54 24.06 -4.24
CA ASN A 373 -6.56 24.46 -5.65
C ASN A 373 -6.05 25.88 -5.89
N LYS A 374 -4.74 26.02 -6.07
CA LYS A 374 -4.17 26.58 -7.29
C LYS A 374 -3.01 25.67 -7.66
N ILE A 375 -3.25 24.72 -8.56
CA ILE A 375 -2.19 24.20 -9.42
C ILE A 375 -1.74 25.42 -10.23
N ASP A 376 -0.83 26.20 -9.64
CA ASP A 376 -0.12 27.23 -10.37
C ASP A 376 0.85 26.46 -11.28
N ILE A 377 0.43 26.28 -12.53
CA ILE A 377 1.21 25.66 -13.60
C ILE A 377 2.58 26.37 -13.75
N GLN A 378 2.77 27.56 -13.16
CA GLN A 378 4.05 28.28 -13.13
C GLN A 378 4.99 27.95 -11.95
N ARG A 379 4.64 27.05 -11.02
CA ARG A 379 5.55 26.61 -9.94
C ARG A 379 6.39 25.37 -10.26
N ASN A 380 6.42 24.95 -11.53
CA ASN A 380 7.45 24.03 -12.05
C ASN A 380 8.79 24.75 -12.27
N ARG A 381 9.36 25.36 -11.21
CA ARG A 381 10.78 25.72 -11.24
C ARG A 381 11.56 24.54 -10.68
N CYS A 382 12.19 23.81 -11.59
CA CYS A 382 13.10 22.72 -11.32
C CYS A 382 14.29 23.20 -10.46
N TRP A 383 14.49 22.50 -9.35
CA TRP A 383 15.60 22.33 -8.39
C TRP A 383 16.92 23.11 -8.55
N ARG A 384 17.48 23.52 -7.39
CA ARG A 384 18.92 23.63 -7.14
C ARG A 384 19.34 22.48 -6.21
N ALA A 385 19.97 21.43 -6.72
CA ALA A 385 20.50 20.35 -5.88
C ALA A 385 21.74 20.81 -5.09
N LYS A 386 21.96 20.28 -3.88
CA LYS A 386 23.22 20.45 -3.14
C LYS A 386 23.96 19.12 -3.10
N THR A 387 25.16 19.10 -3.68
CA THR A 387 26.09 17.98 -3.54
C THR A 387 26.69 18.03 -2.14
N ILE A 388 26.56 16.93 -1.39
CA ILE A 388 27.21 16.78 -0.09
C ILE A 388 28.44 15.89 -0.32
N ARG A 389 29.61 16.39 0.11
CA ARG A 389 30.85 15.61 0.09
C ARG A 389 30.87 14.59 1.20
#